data_AF-A0A9E5NCU9-F1
#
_entry.id   AF-A0A9E5NCU9-F1
#
_cell.length_a   1.000
_cell.length_b   1.000
_cell.length_c   1.000
_cell.angle_alpha   90.00
_cell.angle_beta   90.00
_cell.angle_gamma   90.00
#
_symmetry.space_group_name_H-M   'P 1'
#
loop_
_entity.id
_entity.type
_entity.pdbx_description
1 polymer ?
#
loop_
_entity_poly.entity_id
_entity_poly.type
_entity_poly.pdbx_seq_one_letter_code
_entity_poly.pdbx_strand_id
1 'polypeptide(L)'
;LTTFLLTEKFVRFQDVDFHERRRPIFNALLEHANYLKEQEADAYQALMASRQLFDVLEFYKANFWWKPGRYAVLFGIEGREDVQLDRDTFEFELMQHDVDALQHNLELTKLDFENAVRSSLPDFEPKPVPWAWRNIPLVKS
;
A
#
# COMPACT_ATOMS: atom_id res chain seq x y z
N LEU A 1 -19.85 30.70 -9.70
CA LEU A 1 -19.65 29.26 -9.94
C LEU A 1 -18.22 28.95 -9.52
N THR A 2 -18.07 28.45 -8.29
CA THR A 2 -16.77 28.14 -7.70
C THR A 2 -16.39 26.74 -8.15
N THR A 3 -15.46 26.63 -9.10
CA THR A 3 -14.92 25.34 -9.52
C THR A 3 -14.11 24.79 -8.35
N PHE A 4 -14.65 23.81 -7.64
CA PHE A 4 -13.86 23.05 -6.68
C PHE A 4 -12.71 22.41 -7.46
N LEU A 5 -11.48 22.85 -7.21
CA LEU A 5 -10.28 22.21 -7.72
C LEU A 5 -10.23 20.79 -7.11
N LEU A 6 -10.65 19.80 -7.90
CA LEU A 6 -10.52 18.39 -7.56
C LEU A 6 -9.02 18.10 -7.41
N THR A 7 -8.58 17.99 -6.15
CA THR A 7 -7.20 17.61 -5.85
C THR A 7 -7.18 16.11 -5.64
N GLU A 8 -6.75 15.37 -6.64
CA GLU A 8 -6.52 13.93 -6.52
C GLU A 8 -5.16 13.70 -5.85
N LYS A 9 -5.17 12.99 -4.71
CA LYS A 9 -3.94 12.68 -3.96
C LYS A 9 -3.60 11.21 -4.16
N PHE A 10 -2.50 10.96 -4.85
CA PHE A 10 -1.95 9.60 -4.99
C PHE A 10 -0.81 9.40 -4.00
N VAL A 11 -1.00 8.49 -3.05
CA VAL A 11 0.06 8.04 -2.14
C VAL A 11 0.42 6.62 -2.54
N ARG A 12 1.61 6.43 -3.12
CA ARG A 12 2.10 5.11 -3.54
C ARG A 12 3.60 5.00 -3.32
N PHE A 13 4.05 3.76 -3.14
CA PHE A 13 5.47 3.45 -3.22
C PHE A 13 5.94 3.61 -4.67
N GLN A 14 7.08 4.26 -4.89
CA GLN A 14 7.56 4.63 -6.24
C GLN A 14 8.79 3.84 -6.69
N ASP A 15 9.32 2.95 -5.86
CA ASP A 15 10.49 2.12 -6.18
C ASP A 15 10.17 1.15 -7.33
N VAL A 16 10.88 1.33 -8.45
CA VAL A 16 10.68 0.55 -9.68
C VAL A 16 11.01 -0.92 -9.44
N ASP A 17 12.14 -1.22 -8.80
CA ASP A 17 12.61 -2.59 -8.56
C ASP A 17 11.63 -3.37 -7.68
N PHE A 18 11.00 -2.70 -6.71
CA PHE A 18 9.92 -3.29 -5.93
C PHE A 18 8.71 -3.64 -6.81
N HIS A 19 8.27 -2.73 -7.68
CA HIS A 19 7.12 -3.00 -8.55
C HIS A 19 7.41 -4.12 -9.55
N GLU A 20 8.61 -4.16 -10.11
CA GLU A 20 9.01 -5.21 -11.04
C GLU A 20 9.05 -6.59 -10.39
N ARG A 21 9.57 -6.69 -9.16
CA ARG A 21 9.58 -7.94 -8.37
C ARG A 21 8.19 -8.33 -7.88
N ARG A 22 7.33 -7.37 -7.56
CA ARG A 22 5.95 -7.63 -7.11
C ARG A 22 5.06 -8.14 -8.25
N ARG A 23 5.21 -7.58 -9.45
CA ARG A 23 4.36 -7.82 -10.62
C ARG A 23 4.11 -9.31 -10.92
N PRO A 24 5.12 -10.20 -11.05
CA PRO A 24 4.86 -11.61 -11.36
C PRO A 24 4.09 -12.34 -10.25
N ILE A 25 4.39 -12.03 -8.98
CA ILE A 25 3.71 -12.64 -7.81
C ILE A 25 2.24 -12.20 -7.79
N PHE A 26 1.99 -10.92 -8.03
CA PHE A 26 0.64 -10.37 -8.07
C PHE A 26 -0.17 -10.88 -9.26
N ASN A 27 0.45 -11.00 -10.44
CA ASN A 27 -0.20 -11.55 -11.63
C ASN A 27 -0.65 -12.99 -11.40
N ALA A 28 0.18 -13.82 -10.77
CA ALA A 28 -0.19 -15.20 -10.42
C ALA A 28 -1.41 -15.27 -9.50
N LEU A 29 -1.53 -14.34 -8.54
CA LEU A 29 -2.73 -14.21 -7.71
C LEU A 29 -3.96 -13.83 -8.52
N LEU A 30 -3.86 -12.86 -9.43
CA LEU A 30 -4.97 -12.43 -10.28
C LEU A 30 -5.45 -13.54 -11.22
N GLU A 31 -4.52 -14.24 -11.86
CA GLU A 31 -4.82 -15.39 -12.73
C GLU A 31 -5.53 -16.49 -11.94
N HIS A 32 -5.04 -16.82 -10.74
CA HIS A 32 -5.67 -17.81 -9.88
C HIS A 32 -7.06 -17.36 -9.40
N ALA A 33 -7.23 -16.09 -9.02
CA ALA A 33 -8.51 -15.55 -8.62
C ALA A 33 -9.55 -15.62 -9.75
N ASN A 34 -9.16 -15.32 -10.99
CA ASN A 34 -10.03 -15.44 -12.16
C ASN A 34 -10.42 -16.89 -12.43
N TYR A 35 -9.46 -17.82 -12.36
CA TYR A 35 -9.73 -19.25 -12.48
C TYR A 35 -10.76 -19.74 -11.44
N LEU A 36 -10.58 -19.37 -10.16
CA LEU A 36 -11.48 -19.79 -9.10
C LEU A 36 -12.90 -19.24 -9.29
N LYS A 37 -13.03 -18.00 -9.75
CA LYS A 37 -14.35 -17.39 -10.05
C LYS A 37 -15.16 -18.15 -11.08
N GLU A 38 -14.50 -18.85 -12.01
CA GLU A 38 -15.16 -19.62 -13.06
C GLU A 38 -15.52 -21.05 -12.63
N GLN A 39 -14.81 -21.62 -11.65
CA GLN A 39 -14.86 -23.05 -11.34
C GLN A 39 -15.51 -23.38 -9.99
N GLU A 40 -15.44 -22.49 -9.00
CA GLU A 40 -15.83 -22.79 -7.62
C GLU A 40 -17.02 -21.96 -7.14
N ALA A 41 -17.94 -22.62 -6.43
CA ALA A 41 -19.08 -21.97 -5.79
C ALA A 41 -18.66 -21.02 -4.65
N ASP A 42 -17.53 -21.28 -3.99
CA ASP A 42 -16.91 -20.40 -2.99
C ASP A 42 -15.47 -20.04 -3.37
N ALA A 43 -15.32 -19.45 -4.57
CA ALA A 43 -14.05 -18.95 -5.09
C ALA A 43 -13.30 -18.03 -4.10
N TYR A 44 -14.03 -17.34 -3.23
CA TYR A 44 -13.47 -16.47 -2.22
C TYR A 44 -12.70 -17.24 -1.14
N GLN A 45 -13.34 -18.22 -0.49
CA GLN A 45 -12.64 -19.00 0.55
C GLN A 45 -11.42 -19.72 -0.02
N ALA A 46 -11.55 -20.26 -1.24
CA ALA A 46 -10.45 -20.90 -1.94
C ALA A 46 -9.28 -19.91 -2.18
N LEU A 47 -9.56 -18.68 -2.64
CA LEU A 47 -8.54 -17.67 -2.85
C LEU A 47 -7.85 -17.26 -1.53
N MET A 48 -8.62 -17.14 -0.44
CA MET A 48 -8.09 -16.78 0.88
C MET A 48 -7.20 -17.87 1.50
N ALA A 49 -7.39 -19.12 1.09
CA ALA A 49 -6.55 -20.26 1.45
C ALA A 49 -5.43 -20.53 0.43
N SER A 50 -5.39 -19.79 -0.68
CA SER A 50 -4.48 -20.07 -1.79
C SER A 50 -3.01 -19.79 -1.45
N ARG A 51 -2.13 -20.56 -2.10
CA ARG A 51 -0.68 -20.32 -2.03
C ARG A 51 -0.30 -18.97 -2.61
N GLN A 52 -1.00 -18.52 -3.66
CA GLN A 52 -0.73 -17.27 -4.35
C GLN A 52 -0.96 -16.06 -3.43
N LEU A 53 -2.03 -16.07 -2.62
CA LEU A 53 -2.24 -15.00 -1.64
C LEU A 53 -1.15 -15.04 -0.56
N PHE A 54 -0.78 -16.22 -0.08
CA PHE A 54 0.32 -16.36 0.87
C PHE A 54 1.62 -15.78 0.31
N ASP A 55 1.97 -16.06 -0.95
CA ASP A 55 3.18 -15.55 -1.59
C ASP A 55 3.19 -14.02 -1.71
N VAL A 56 2.03 -13.41 -2.00
CA VAL A 56 1.89 -11.94 -1.96
C VAL A 56 2.14 -11.39 -0.56
N LEU A 57 1.52 -11.98 0.47
CA LEU A 57 1.68 -11.53 1.86
C LEU A 57 3.13 -11.67 2.33
N GLU A 58 3.80 -12.79 2.02
CA GLU A 58 5.21 -12.98 2.33
C GLU A 58 6.11 -12.01 1.57
N PHE A 59 5.80 -11.69 0.32
CA PHE A 59 6.52 -10.67 -0.43
C PHE A 59 6.46 -9.30 0.27
N TYR A 60 5.29 -8.87 0.72
CA TYR A 60 5.15 -7.62 1.47
C TYR A 60 5.93 -7.62 2.79
N LYS A 61 5.91 -8.75 3.53
CA LYS A 61 6.69 -8.89 4.77
C LYS A 61 8.20 -8.82 4.52
N ALA A 62 8.69 -9.55 3.52
CA ALA A 62 10.11 -9.59 3.18
C ALA A 62 10.64 -8.24 2.67
N ASN A 63 9.77 -7.42 2.09
CA ASN A 63 10.11 -6.10 1.53
C ASN A 63 9.62 -4.95 2.42
N PHE A 64 9.44 -5.19 3.71
CA PHE A 64 9.16 -4.12 4.65
C PHE A 64 10.39 -3.22 4.86
N TRP A 65 10.23 -1.96 4.46
CA TRP A 65 11.30 -1.01 4.15
C TRP A 65 11.58 -0.04 5.29
N TRP A 66 10.63 0.14 6.21
CA TRP A 66 10.83 0.98 7.39
C TRP A 66 11.79 0.31 8.36
N LYS A 67 12.76 1.10 8.82
CA LYS A 67 13.77 0.76 9.82
C LYS A 67 13.89 1.93 10.80
N PRO A 68 14.36 1.70 12.03
CA PRO A 68 14.62 2.80 12.93
C PRO A 68 15.75 3.67 12.37
N GLY A 69 15.64 4.98 12.52
CA GLY A 69 16.66 5.93 12.08
C GLY A 69 16.09 7.21 11.50
N ARG A 70 17.00 8.02 10.95
CA ARG A 70 16.66 9.31 10.34
C ARG A 70 16.37 9.15 8.86
N TYR A 71 15.32 9.82 8.42
CA TYR A 71 14.83 9.83 7.06
C TYR A 71 14.79 11.26 6.56
N ALA A 72 15.14 11.46 5.29
CA ALA A 72 14.96 12.73 4.59
C ALA A 72 13.72 12.66 3.69
N VAL A 73 12.96 13.73 3.65
CA VAL A 73 11.79 13.94 2.81
C VAL A 73 12.06 15.13 1.91
N LEU A 74 11.94 14.89 0.61
CA LEU A 74 12.08 15.90 -0.42
C LEU A 74 10.71 16.11 -1.05
N PHE A 75 10.23 17.35 -1.04
CA PHE A 75 9.00 17.73 -1.74
C PHE A 75 9.37 18.26 -3.14
N GLY A 76 8.77 17.67 -4.16
CA GLY A 76 8.86 18.13 -5.54
C GLY A 76 7.47 18.43 -6.09
N ILE A 77 7.35 19.49 -6.89
CA ILE A 77 6.16 19.79 -7.67
C ILE A 77 6.54 19.71 -9.15
N GLU A 78 5.79 18.90 -9.89
CA GLU A 78 5.92 18.80 -11.34
C GLU A 78 4.68 19.44 -11.99
N GLY A 79 4.90 20.33 -12.96
CA GLY A 79 3.85 21.08 -13.65
C GLY A 79 4.18 21.25 -15.14
N ARG A 80 3.23 21.81 -15.90
CA ARG A 80 3.44 22.11 -17.34
C ARG A 80 4.42 23.26 -17.57
N GLU A 81 4.55 24.15 -16.59
CA GLU A 81 5.55 25.21 -16.57
C GLU A 81 6.67 24.79 -15.61
N ASP A 82 7.91 25.11 -15.96
CA ASP A 82 9.07 24.90 -15.10
C ASP A 82 8.99 25.84 -13.88
N VAL A 83 8.26 25.42 -12.86
CA VAL A 83 8.26 26.09 -11.57
C VAL A 83 9.45 25.56 -10.78
N GLN A 84 10.51 26.35 -10.68
CA GLN A 84 11.57 26.10 -9.71
C GLN A 84 11.05 26.44 -8.31
N LEU A 85 10.64 25.41 -7.57
CA LEU A 85 10.47 25.51 -6.13
C LEU A 85 11.79 25.19 -5.45
N ASP A 86 12.14 26.00 -4.46
CA ASP A 86 13.19 25.65 -3.50
C ASP A 86 12.83 24.28 -2.91
N ARG A 87 13.69 23.30 -3.17
CA ARG A 87 13.55 21.94 -2.66
C ARG A 87 13.89 21.96 -1.17
N ASP A 88 12.93 22.37 -0.36
CA ASP A 88 13.05 22.24 1.07
C ASP A 88 13.20 20.76 1.43
N THR A 89 14.31 20.44 2.09
CA THR A 89 14.56 19.11 2.64
C THR A 89 14.06 19.10 4.07
N PHE A 90 13.27 18.09 4.41
CA PHE A 90 12.79 17.86 5.75
C PHE A 90 13.33 16.54 6.26
N GLU A 91 13.45 16.42 7.57
CA GLU A 91 13.89 15.20 8.22
C GLU A 91 12.87 14.76 9.27
N PHE A 92 12.80 13.45 9.46
CA PHE A 92 12.12 12.84 10.60
C PHE A 92 12.90 11.64 11.11
N GLU A 93 12.62 11.25 12.34
CA GLU A 93 13.22 10.09 12.98
C GLU A 93 12.14 9.05 13.28
N LEU A 94 12.40 7.81 12.87
CA LEU A 94 11.61 6.65 13.26
C LEU A 94 12.29 5.95 14.43
N MET A 95 11.58 5.83 15.54
CA MET A 95 12.03 5.03 16.67
C MET A 95 11.65 3.57 16.46
N GLN A 96 12.27 2.65 17.22
CA GLN A 96 11.93 1.22 17.13
C GLN A 96 10.44 0.95 17.35
N HIS A 97 9.83 1.61 18.35
CA HIS A 97 8.41 1.44 18.64
C HIS A 97 7.50 1.94 17.51
N ASP A 98 7.95 2.90 16.70
CA ASP A 98 7.21 3.35 15.52
C ASP A 98 7.22 2.28 14.44
N VAL A 99 8.39 1.68 14.21
CA VAL A 99 8.61 0.62 13.24
C VAL A 99 7.83 -0.63 13.62
N ASP A 100 7.86 -1.03 14.89
CA ASP A 100 7.09 -2.18 15.41
C ASP A 100 5.59 -1.99 15.15
N ALA A 101 5.09 -0.79 15.39
CA ALA A 101 3.69 -0.48 15.17
C ALA A 101 3.34 -0.40 13.68
N LEU A 102 4.23 0.12 12.82
CA LEU A 102 4.06 0.07 11.37
C LEU A 102 4.09 -1.37 10.84
N GLN A 103 4.87 -2.26 11.46
CA GLN A 103 4.98 -3.66 11.05
C GLN A 103 3.67 -4.42 11.26
N HIS A 104 2.86 -4.04 12.26
CA HIS A 104 1.51 -4.58 12.46
C HIS A 104 0.60 -4.38 11.24
N ASN A 105 0.84 -3.36 10.41
CA ASN A 105 0.09 -3.16 9.16
C ASN A 105 0.25 -4.33 8.17
N LEU A 106 1.34 -5.10 8.24
CA LEU A 106 1.52 -6.29 7.40
C LEU A 106 0.46 -7.35 7.70
N GLU A 107 0.02 -7.45 8.96
CA GLU A 107 -1.05 -8.38 9.36
C GLU A 107 -2.42 -7.89 8.86
N LEU A 108 -2.61 -6.57 8.85
CA LEU A 108 -3.81 -5.92 8.34
C LEU A 108 -3.93 -5.99 6.81
N THR A 109 -2.83 -6.25 6.10
CA THR A 109 -2.81 -6.36 4.64
C THR A 109 -3.74 -7.48 4.15
N LYS A 110 -3.90 -8.56 4.93
CA LYS A 110 -4.87 -9.63 4.60
C LYS A 110 -6.31 -9.13 4.63
N LEU A 111 -6.67 -8.30 5.61
CA LEU A 111 -8.01 -7.71 5.71
C LEU A 111 -8.26 -6.73 4.55
N ASP A 112 -7.25 -5.96 4.17
CA ASP A 112 -7.31 -5.07 3.01
C ASP A 112 -7.53 -5.85 1.71
N PHE A 113 -6.81 -6.96 1.52
CA PHE A 113 -7.04 -7.88 0.42
C PHE A 113 -8.44 -8.51 0.42
N GLU A 114 -8.92 -8.94 1.59
CA GLU A 114 -10.29 -9.46 1.73
C GLU A 114 -11.32 -8.41 1.28
N ASN A 115 -11.17 -7.18 1.75
CA ASN A 115 -12.03 -6.07 1.37
C ASN A 115 -12.00 -5.82 -0.14
N ALA A 116 -10.81 -5.80 -0.74
CA ALA A 116 -10.63 -5.56 -2.17
C ALA A 116 -11.29 -6.66 -3.01
N VAL A 117 -11.08 -7.93 -2.66
CA VAL A 117 -11.63 -9.08 -3.40
C VAL A 117 -13.16 -9.13 -3.28
N ARG A 118 -13.70 -8.85 -2.10
CA ARG A 118 -15.13 -8.94 -1.82
C ARG A 118 -15.90 -7.68 -2.20
N SER A 119 -15.22 -6.58 -2.51
CA SER A 119 -15.84 -5.29 -2.88
C SER A 119 -16.81 -5.36 -4.06
N SER A 120 -16.70 -6.38 -4.92
CA SER A 120 -17.62 -6.62 -6.04
C SER A 120 -18.88 -7.40 -5.67
N LEU A 121 -19.04 -7.86 -4.42
CA LEU A 121 -20.21 -8.62 -3.98
C LEU A 121 -21.35 -7.66 -3.58
N PRO A 122 -22.61 -7.91 -3.99
CA PRO A 122 -23.74 -6.98 -3.79
C PRO A 122 -24.02 -6.60 -2.33
N ASP A 123 -23.76 -7.52 -1.39
CA ASP A 123 -24.07 -7.36 0.04
C ASP A 123 -22.82 -7.28 0.93
N PHE A 124 -21.65 -6.99 0.34
CA PHE A 124 -20.42 -6.89 1.11
C PHE A 124 -20.13 -5.45 1.51
N GLU A 125 -20.13 -5.20 2.82
CA GLU A 125 -19.61 -3.97 3.40
C GLU A 125 -18.13 -4.15 3.78
N PRO A 126 -17.20 -3.38 3.17
CA PRO A 126 -15.79 -3.42 3.54
C PRO A 126 -15.61 -3.06 5.02
N LYS A 127 -14.81 -3.86 5.72
CA LYS A 127 -14.45 -3.56 7.12
C LYS A 127 -13.39 -2.48 7.14
N PRO A 128 -13.44 -1.50 8.07
CA PRO A 128 -12.37 -0.53 8.20
C PRO A 128 -11.06 -1.26 8.55
N VAL A 129 -9.98 -0.94 7.83
CA VAL A 129 -8.64 -1.44 8.12
C VAL A 129 -7.97 -0.46 9.09
N PRO A 130 -7.71 -0.85 10.35
CA PRO A 130 -7.20 0.07 11.38
C PRO A 130 -5.69 0.28 11.24
N TRP A 131 -5.27 0.91 10.14
CA TRP A 131 -3.87 1.19 9.85
C TRP A 131 -3.19 1.96 11.00
N ALA A 132 -2.04 1.46 11.44
CA ALA A 132 -1.24 1.97 12.53
C ALA A 132 -0.36 3.16 12.11
N TRP A 133 -0.97 4.20 11.54
CA TRP A 133 -0.28 5.42 11.09
C TRP A 133 0.56 6.07 12.20
N ARG A 134 1.69 6.68 11.82
CA ARG A 134 2.59 7.40 12.74
C ARG A 134 2.53 8.89 12.45
N ASN A 135 2.31 9.68 13.49
CA ASN A 135 2.33 11.14 13.43
C ASN A 135 3.71 11.64 13.89
N ILE A 136 4.67 11.63 12.96
CA ILE A 136 6.06 11.99 13.25
C ILE A 136 6.28 13.45 12.84
N PRO A 137 6.85 14.30 13.72
CA PRO A 137 7.15 15.68 13.36
C PRO A 137 8.21 15.71 12.26
N LEU A 138 7.94 16.54 11.24
CA LEU A 138 8.93 16.89 10.22
C LEU A 138 9.67 18.15 10.66
N VAL A 139 11.00 18.11 10.60
CA VAL A 139 11.87 19.24 10.89
C VAL A 139 12.53 19.69 9.60
N LYS A 140 12.52 20.99 9.31
CA LYS A 140 13.26 21.52 8.17
C LYS A 140 14.77 21.37 8.44
N SER A 141 15.49 20.72 7.52
CA SER A 141 16.95 20.54 7.59
C SER A 141 17.65 21.84 7.17
#